data_AF-A0A1L9V7B0-F1
#
_entry.id   AF-A0A1L9V7B0-F1
#
_cell.length_a   1.000
_cell.length_b   1.000
_cell.length_c   1.000
_cell.angle_alpha   90.00
_cell.angle_beta   90.00
_cell.angle_gamma   90.00
#
_symmetry.space_group_name_H-M   'P 1'
#
loop_
_entity.id
_entity.type
_entity.pdbx_description
1 polymer ?
#
loop_
_entity_poly.entity_id
_entity_poly.type
_entity_poly.pdbx_seq_one_letter_code
_entity_poly.pdbx_strand_id
1 'polypeptide(L)'
;MISIGALLPVIFLARPWKAYSGTTYGQNMNGAFMGHPVTDTDQKISERIEEIAKAWGISMAVISLAWCLFKLLITLPIMDMSKERVEEAVQAIDFKLCEEIKIIDELYVPKGVIGHR
;
A
#
# COMPACT_ATOMS: atom_id res chain seq x y z
N MET A 1 -1.90 1.40 23.34
CA MET A 1 -1.92 2.56 22.42
C MET A 1 -1.62 1.99 21.05
N ILE A 2 -2.64 1.77 20.21
CA ILE A 2 -2.45 1.15 18.90
C ILE A 2 -1.80 2.21 18.02
N SER A 3 -0.54 1.98 17.68
CA SER A 3 0.26 2.90 16.86
C SER A 3 -0.45 3.13 15.53
N ILE A 4 -0.73 4.39 15.20
CA ILE A 4 -1.08 4.86 13.85
C ILE A 4 0.13 4.69 12.90
N GLY A 5 1.29 4.35 13.45
CA GLY A 5 2.52 4.10 12.70
C GLY A 5 2.48 2.76 11.97
N ALA A 6 2.60 2.87 10.65
CA ALA A 6 3.16 1.86 9.76
C ALA A 6 2.20 0.85 9.10
N LEU A 7 1.01 1.32 8.72
CA LEU A 7 0.42 0.76 7.51
C LEU A 7 1.31 1.11 6.32
N LEU A 8 1.59 0.11 5.49
CA LEU A 8 2.40 0.28 4.30
C LEU A 8 1.76 1.38 3.44
N PRO A 9 2.49 2.45 3.10
CA PRO A 9 1.89 3.60 2.46
C PRO A 9 1.41 3.22 1.06
N VAL A 10 0.24 3.74 0.68
CA VAL A 10 -0.38 3.51 -0.64
C VAL A 10 0.60 3.81 -1.77
N ILE A 11 1.51 4.76 -1.58
CA ILE A 11 2.60 5.10 -2.52
C ILE A 11 3.46 3.87 -2.90
N PHE A 12 3.78 3.00 -1.94
CA PHE A 12 4.56 1.80 -2.21
C PHE A 12 3.73 0.73 -2.95
N LEU A 13 2.45 0.61 -2.60
CA LEU A 13 1.56 -0.44 -3.12
C LEU A 13 0.87 -0.08 -4.44
N ALA A 14 0.86 1.19 -4.84
CA ALA A 14 0.22 1.68 -6.07
C ALA A 14 0.90 1.20 -7.37
N ARG A 15 2.04 0.49 -7.28
CA ARG A 15 2.78 -0.08 -8.41
C ARG A 15 3.49 -1.37 -7.99
N PRO A 16 3.89 -2.25 -8.92
CA PRO A 16 4.62 -3.47 -8.59
C PRO A 16 5.91 -3.14 -7.83
N TRP A 17 6.15 -3.81 -6.71
CA TRP A 17 7.34 -3.57 -5.89
C TRP A 17 8.65 -3.79 -6.66
N LYS A 18 8.65 -4.70 -7.64
CA LYS A 18 9.78 -4.96 -8.55
C LYS A 18 10.10 -3.76 -9.44
N ALA A 19 9.08 -2.97 -9.81
CA ALA A 19 9.29 -1.72 -10.53
C ALA A 19 9.81 -0.60 -9.61
N TYR A 20 9.48 -0.65 -8.32
CA TYR A 20 9.92 0.34 -7.35
C TYR A 20 11.46 0.37 -7.21
N SER A 21 12.11 -0.79 -7.10
CA SER A 21 13.58 -0.91 -6.96
C SER A 21 14.35 -0.46 -8.21
N GLY A 22 13.71 -0.40 -9.38
CA GLY A 22 14.32 0.10 -10.62
C GLY A 22 14.33 1.62 -10.75
N THR A 23 13.58 2.36 -9.92
CA THR A 23 13.50 3.83 -10.00
C THR A 23 14.62 4.51 -9.21
N THR A 24 15.05 5.70 -9.66
CA THR A 24 16.02 6.53 -8.92
C THR A 24 15.56 6.79 -7.48
N TYR A 25 14.26 7.04 -7.28
CA TYR A 25 13.67 7.21 -5.95
C TYR A 25 13.82 5.94 -5.09
N GLY A 26 13.48 4.77 -5.63
CA GLY A 26 13.59 3.50 -4.90
C GLY A 26 15.02 3.06 -4.62
N GLN A 27 15.97 3.38 -5.50
CA GLN A 27 17.40 3.15 -5.26
C GLN A 27 17.93 4.05 -4.14
N ASN A 28 17.55 5.32 -4.12
CA ASN A 28 17.92 6.27 -3.07
C ASN A 28 17.36 5.90 -1.68
N MET A 29 16.29 5.12 -1.65
CA MET A 29 15.68 4.59 -0.43
C MET A 29 16.47 3.40 0.17
N ASN A 30 17.48 2.87 -0.52
CA ASN A 30 18.39 1.81 -0.05
C ASN A 30 17.67 0.59 0.59
N GLY A 31 16.56 0.15 -0.01
CA GLY A 31 15.77 -0.97 0.49
C GLY A 31 14.94 -0.67 1.76
N ALA A 32 14.86 0.59 2.19
CA ALA A 32 14.04 1.03 3.30
C ALA A 32 12.98 2.03 2.85
N PHE A 33 11.73 1.86 3.27
CA PHE A 33 10.65 2.81 3.02
C PHE A 33 10.25 3.47 4.34
N MET A 34 10.23 4.80 4.39
CA MET A 34 9.90 5.58 5.59
C MET A 34 10.66 5.12 6.86
N GLY A 35 11.94 4.77 6.70
CA GLY A 35 12.80 4.32 7.79
C GLY A 35 12.65 2.84 8.18
N HIS A 36 11.71 2.10 7.59
CA HIS A 36 11.58 0.65 7.78
C HIS A 36 12.20 -0.12 6.62
N PRO A 37 12.95 -1.21 6.84
CA PRO A 37 13.38 -2.08 5.75
C PRO A 37 12.16 -2.69 5.06
N VAL A 38 12.22 -2.80 3.74
CA VAL A 38 11.22 -3.53 2.94
C VAL A 38 11.38 -5.02 3.27
N THR A 39 10.33 -5.59 3.85
CA THR A 39 10.30 -6.99 4.30
C THR A 39 9.69 -7.90 3.23
N ASP A 40 9.91 -9.21 3.36
CA ASP A 40 9.25 -10.23 2.53
C ASP A 40 7.71 -10.12 2.59
N THR A 41 7.17 -9.78 3.77
CA THR A 41 5.75 -9.48 3.95
C THR A 41 5.27 -8.34 3.05
N ASP A 42 6.03 -7.25 2.94
CA ASP A 42 5.65 -6.09 2.13
C ASP A 42 5.62 -6.44 0.64
N GLN A 43 6.57 -7.29 0.21
CA GLN A 43 6.63 -7.80 -1.15
C GLN A 43 5.42 -8.69 -1.45
N LYS A 44 5.08 -9.62 -0.56
CA LYS A 44 3.90 -10.49 -0.69
C LYS A 44 2.59 -9.71 -0.72
N ILE A 45 2.45 -8.67 0.11
CA ILE A 45 1.28 -7.77 0.08
C ILE A 45 1.18 -7.07 -1.28
N SER A 46 2.29 -6.55 -1.80
CA SER A 46 2.33 -5.90 -3.12
C SER A 46 1.96 -6.88 -4.25
N GLU A 47 2.51 -8.09 -4.23
CA GLU A 47 2.20 -9.13 -5.21
C GLU A 47 0.73 -9.56 -5.15
N ARG A 48 0.15 -9.69 -3.95
CA ARG A 48 -1.27 -9.99 -3.78
C ARG A 48 -2.17 -8.88 -4.34
N ILE A 49 -1.82 -7.63 -4.07
CA ILE A 49 -2.55 -6.47 -4.61
C ILE A 49 -2.45 -6.45 -6.14
N GLU A 50 -1.29 -6.79 -6.70
CA GLU A 50 -1.11 -6.90 -8.15
C GLU A 50 -2.00 -7.99 -8.76
N GLU A 51 -2.11 -9.16 -8.13
CA GLU A 51 -3.00 -10.24 -8.56
C GLU A 51 -4.48 -9.80 -8.54
N ILE A 52 -4.92 -9.16 -7.46
CA ILE A 52 -6.29 -8.65 -7.31
C ILE A 52 -6.56 -7.58 -8.38
N ALA A 53 -5.66 -6.61 -8.55
CA ALA A 53 -5.78 -5.57 -9.56
C ALA A 53 -5.95 -6.16 -10.97
N LYS A 54 -5.17 -7.18 -11.32
CA LYS A 54 -5.29 -7.90 -12.61
C LYS A 54 -6.62 -8.65 -12.75
N ALA A 55 -7.06 -9.34 -11.70
CA ALA A 55 -8.31 -10.10 -11.72
C ALA A 55 -9.53 -9.19 -11.92
N TRP A 56 -9.50 -8.00 -11.31
CA TRP A 56 -10.58 -7.00 -11.42
C TRP A 56 -10.44 -6.06 -12.62
N GLY A 57 -9.31 -6.08 -13.33
CA GLY A 57 -9.04 -5.16 -14.45
C GLY A 57 -8.90 -3.70 -14.02
N ILE A 58 -8.51 -3.46 -12.76
CA ILE A 58 -8.44 -2.15 -12.11
C ILE A 58 -6.98 -1.88 -11.70
N SER A 59 -6.60 -0.62 -11.48
CA SER A 59 -5.23 -0.30 -11.09
C SER A 59 -4.90 -0.72 -9.66
N MET A 60 -3.62 -1.05 -9.42
CA MET A 60 -3.12 -1.37 -8.07
C MET A 60 -3.34 -0.22 -7.07
N ALA A 61 -3.34 1.02 -7.55
CA ALA A 61 -3.63 2.21 -6.75
C ALA A 61 -5.04 2.18 -6.15
N VAL A 62 -6.05 1.87 -6.97
CA VAL A 62 -7.44 1.78 -6.52
C VAL A 62 -7.58 0.69 -5.47
N ILE A 63 -7.03 -0.51 -5.72
CA ILE A 63 -7.09 -1.64 -4.78
C ILE A 63 -6.39 -1.30 -3.46
N SER A 64 -5.19 -0.71 -3.53
CA SER A 64 -4.41 -0.31 -2.35
C SER A 64 -5.15 0.72 -1.52
N LEU A 65 -5.73 1.73 -2.18
CA LEU A 65 -6.45 2.80 -1.53
C LEU A 65 -7.77 2.30 -0.93
N ALA A 66 -8.53 1.48 -1.66
CA ALA A 66 -9.75 0.85 -1.15
C ALA A 66 -9.47 -0.04 0.07
N TRP A 67 -8.37 -0.80 0.04
CA TRP A 67 -7.93 -1.59 1.19
C TRP A 67 -7.61 -0.71 2.40
N CYS A 68 -6.90 0.41 2.21
CA CYS A 68 -6.64 1.36 3.29
C CYS A 68 -7.93 2.03 3.81
N LEU A 69 -8.84 2.46 2.93
CA LEU A 69 -10.09 3.12 3.32
C LEU A 69 -11.02 2.19 4.11
N PHE A 70 -10.93 0.88 3.90
CA PHE A 70 -11.70 -0.09 4.68
C PHE A 70 -11.20 -0.22 6.13
N LYS A 71 -9.95 0.15 6.41
CA LYS A 71 -9.38 0.05 7.75
C LYS A 71 -9.87 1.20 8.63
N LEU A 72 -10.64 0.88 9.66
CA LEU A 72 -11.14 1.85 10.65
C LEU A 72 -10.05 2.67 11.36
N LEU A 73 -8.79 2.21 11.34
CA LEU A 73 -7.65 2.89 11.96
C LEU A 73 -6.95 3.89 11.02
N ILE A 74 -7.32 3.96 9.74
CA ILE A 74 -6.73 4.88 8.77
C ILE A 74 -7.70 6.04 8.54
N THR A 75 -7.35 7.21 9.08
CA THR A 75 -8.16 8.42 8.88
C THR A 75 -7.88 9.07 7.52
N LEU A 76 -6.63 9.06 7.05
CA LEU A 76 -6.22 9.64 5.77
C LEU A 76 -5.04 8.87 5.15
N PRO A 77 -5.27 8.05 4.11
CA PRO A 77 -4.19 7.46 3.34
C PRO A 77 -3.45 8.55 2.52
N ILE A 78 -2.11 8.48 2.48
CA ILE A 78 -1.26 9.40 1.71
C ILE A 78 -0.92 8.76 0.37
N MET A 79 -1.14 9.50 -0.71
CA MET A 79 -0.85 9.11 -2.09
C MET A 79 -0.20 10.27 -2.85
N ASP A 80 0.70 9.96 -3.76
CA ASP A 80 1.23 10.95 -4.71
C ASP A 80 0.20 11.23 -5.81
N MET A 81 0.04 12.49 -6.20
CA MET A 81 -1.08 12.95 -7.01
C MET A 81 -0.62 13.44 -8.38
N SER A 82 -0.83 12.60 -9.40
CA SER A 82 -0.93 13.03 -10.80
C SER A 82 -2.41 13.22 -11.18
N LYS A 83 -2.67 13.78 -12.37
CA LYS A 83 -4.05 13.96 -12.85
C LYS A 83 -4.82 12.63 -12.90
N GLU A 84 -4.15 11.57 -13.32
CA GLU A 84 -4.70 10.21 -13.44
C GLU A 84 -5.00 9.61 -12.04
N ARG A 85 -4.15 9.92 -11.05
CA ARG A 85 -4.30 9.44 -9.67
C ARG A 85 -5.53 10.03 -8.97
N VAL A 86 -6.01 11.21 -9.41
CA VAL A 86 -7.26 11.79 -8.90
C VAL A 86 -8.45 10.91 -9.25
N GLU A 87 -8.52 10.43 -10.49
CA GLU A 87 -9.63 9.57 -10.96
C GLU A 87 -9.61 8.21 -10.23
N GLU A 88 -8.43 7.63 -10.05
CA GLU A 88 -8.25 6.41 -9.26
C GLU A 88 -8.64 6.59 -7.79
N ALA A 89 -8.33 7.75 -7.20
CA ALA A 89 -8.71 8.05 -5.83
C ALA A 89 -10.22 8.11 -5.65
N VAL A 90 -10.93 8.74 -6.61
CA VAL A 90 -12.40 8.75 -6.64
C VAL A 90 -12.94 7.33 -6.79
N GLN A 91 -12.40 6.57 -7.74
CA GLN A 91 -12.83 5.18 -7.98
C GLN A 91 -12.67 4.29 -6.73
N ALA A 92 -11.61 4.49 -5.94
CA ALA A 92 -11.35 3.70 -4.74
C ALA A 92 -12.37 3.91 -3.62
N ILE A 93 -13.01 5.09 -3.55
CA ILE A 93 -14.04 5.39 -2.54
C ILE A 93 -15.29 4.53 -2.76
N ASP A 94 -15.66 4.33 -4.02
CA ASP A 94 -16.83 3.53 -4.41
C ASP A 94 -16.53 2.03 -4.52
N PHE A 95 -15.24 1.65 -4.50
CA PHE A 95 -14.80 0.28 -4.68
C PHE A 95 -14.84 -0.50 -3.37
N LYS A 96 -15.65 -1.57 -3.34
CA LYS A 96 -15.78 -2.45 -2.16
C LYS A 96 -15.03 -3.76 -2.38
N LEU A 97 -13.95 -3.94 -1.63
CA LEU A 97 -13.28 -5.23 -1.49
C LEU A 97 -14.05 -6.09 -0.47
N CYS A 98 -14.17 -7.39 -0.71
CA CYS A 98 -14.89 -8.31 0.17
C CYS A 98 -13.95 -9.36 0.74
N GLU A 99 -13.78 -10.48 0.04
CA GLU A 99 -12.97 -11.60 0.50
C GLU A 99 -11.47 -11.28 0.41
N GLU A 100 -11.11 -10.42 -0.55
CA GLU A 100 -9.73 -9.98 -0.82
C GLU A 100 -9.09 -9.27 0.38
N ILE A 101 -9.89 -8.55 1.17
CA ILE A 101 -9.40 -7.83 2.35
C ILE A 101 -8.77 -8.79 3.34
N LYS A 102 -9.42 -9.93 3.60
CA LYS A 102 -8.92 -10.93 4.55
C LYS A 102 -7.58 -11.49 4.09
N ILE A 103 -7.45 -11.75 2.78
CA ILE A 103 -6.23 -12.28 2.19
C ILE A 103 -5.06 -11.31 2.37
N ILE A 104 -5.27 -10.01 2.17
CA ILE A 104 -4.22 -9.01 2.38
C ILE A 104 -3.93 -8.82 3.89
N ASP A 105 -4.96 -8.87 4.72
CA ASP A 105 -4.86 -8.69 6.17
C ASP A 105 -4.08 -9.80 6.87
N GLU A 106 -4.25 -11.04 6.45
CA GLU A 106 -3.52 -12.19 6.99
C GLU A 106 -2.01 -12.11 6.75
N LEU A 107 -1.60 -11.37 5.71
CA LEU A 107 -0.19 -11.13 5.42
C LEU A 107 0.38 -10.00 6.29
N TYR A 108 -0.45 -9.05 6.75
CA TYR A 108 0.02 -7.82 7.37
C TYR A 108 0.68 -8.06 8.74
N VAL A 109 1.92 -7.58 8.86
CA VAL A 109 2.69 -7.59 10.12
C VAL A 109 2.91 -6.15 10.59
N PRO A 110 2.53 -5.79 11.83
CA PRO A 110 2.78 -4.47 12.38
C PRO A 110 4.27 -4.12 12.37
N LYS A 111 4.63 -2.89 11.97
CA LYS A 111 6.02 -2.43 12.09
C LYS A 111 6.28 -1.81 13.46
N GLY A 112 7.54 -1.83 13.88
CA GLY A 112 8.01 -1.15 15.08
C GLY A 112 7.89 0.37 14.97
N VAL A 113 8.04 1.09 16.08
CA VAL A 113 8.08 2.56 16.06
C VAL A 113 9.51 3.03 15.81
N ILE A 114 9.67 4.08 15.00
CA ILE A 114 10.97 4.72 14.71
C ILE A 114 11.04 6.07 15.41
N GLY A 115 12.24 6.44 15.89
CA GLY A 115 12.52 7.81 16.33
C GLY A 115 12.15 8.15 17.77
N HIS A 116 11.73 7.17 18.58
CA HIS A 116 11.56 7.34 20.02
C HIS A 116 12.76 6.79 20.81
N ARG A 117 13.08 7.40 21.95
CA ARG A 117 13.87 6.80 23.04
C ARG A 117 13.07 6.89 24.32
#